data_AF-A0A2C2V9E7-F1
#
_entry.id   AF-A0A2C2V9E7-F1
#
_cell.length_a   1.000
_cell.length_b   1.000
_cell.length_c   1.000
_cell.angle_alpha   90.00
_cell.angle_beta   90.00
_cell.angle_gamma   90.00
#
_symmetry.space_group_name_H-M   'P 1'
#
loop_
_entity.id
_entity.type
_entity.pdbx_description
1 polymer ?
#
loop_
_entity_poly.entity_id
_entity_poly.type
_entity_poly.pdbx_seq_one_letter_code
_entity_poly.pdbx_strand_id
1 'polypeptide(L)'
;MGLFEEIVNTNIGDWTEFPNLNTLSKAIQAGQLILELSASKENIKHHDVIIISLYRKVLEQADGLFILLDHDSNSAATSTIRTLYETSIGMQFIFENDDLLANRANSYYVSYMHEQITWAKKAMKSGELSSIYTVDELKGKVTKFESSLAKEPLKSVNDVWLKEKAKLERQNRHYPPKWYSLYGSASSFTQLASRFKGTHPMLYSGYSLESHGYSALQNLVIDEETKKQFLAPLRYRHSGYDTLCYLGRTIVSLCSSLMVNRFCPEIRHDFEQFFETNRLESEIL
;
A
#
# COMPACT_ATOMS: atom_id res chain seq x y z
N MET A 1 11.60 -11.12 28.49
CA MET A 1 10.55 -10.23 28.03
C MET A 1 10.56 -10.33 26.52
N GLY A 2 9.48 -10.76 25.89
CA GLY A 2 9.41 -10.90 24.44
C GLY A 2 9.41 -9.54 23.75
N LEU A 3 9.99 -9.43 22.56
CA LEU A 3 10.15 -8.13 21.86
C LEU A 3 8.83 -7.35 21.70
N PHE A 4 7.72 -8.06 21.52
CA PHE A 4 6.39 -7.48 21.33
C PHE A 4 5.51 -7.52 22.59
N GLU A 5 6.04 -7.92 23.74
CA GLU A 5 5.26 -8.14 24.97
C GLU A 5 4.58 -6.85 25.46
N GLU A 6 5.26 -5.71 25.36
CA GLU A 6 4.68 -4.40 25.67
C GLU A 6 3.51 -4.05 24.74
N ILE A 7 3.62 -4.35 23.43
CA ILE A 7 2.55 -4.09 22.44
C ILE A 7 1.35 -5.00 22.71
N VAL A 8 1.57 -6.27 23.03
CA VAL A 8 0.50 -7.22 23.39
C VAL A 8 -0.26 -6.74 24.63
N ASN A 9 0.49 -6.29 25.64
CA ASN A 9 -0.06 -5.87 26.93
C ASN A 9 -0.56 -4.43 26.95
N THR A 10 -0.32 -3.65 25.90
CA THR A 10 -0.91 -2.33 25.74
C THR A 10 -2.42 -2.48 25.61
N ASN A 11 -3.12 -2.25 26.72
CA ASN A 11 -4.54 -1.93 26.71
C ASN A 11 -4.65 -0.45 26.41
N ILE A 12 -4.92 -0.12 25.15
CA ILE A 12 -5.40 1.21 24.80
C ILE A 12 -6.76 1.32 25.52
N GLY A 13 -6.86 2.18 26.54
CA GLY A 13 -8.06 2.29 27.39
C GLY A 13 -9.33 2.54 26.56
N ASP A 14 -10.42 1.84 26.91
CA ASP A 14 -11.75 1.81 26.27
C ASP A 14 -11.95 0.97 25.00
N TRP A 15 -10.94 0.25 24.51
CA TRP A 15 -11.05 -0.52 23.26
C TRP A 15 -11.58 -1.96 23.39
N THR A 16 -12.06 -2.36 24.58
CA THR A 16 -12.75 -3.66 24.75
C THR A 16 -14.01 -3.77 23.89
N GLU A 17 -14.62 -2.64 23.53
CA GLU A 17 -15.79 -2.57 22.65
C GLU A 17 -15.43 -2.69 21.15
N PHE A 18 -14.15 -2.51 20.78
CA PHE A 18 -13.69 -2.54 19.39
C PHE A 18 -12.47 -3.46 19.20
N PRO A 19 -12.63 -4.78 19.45
CA PRO A 19 -11.54 -5.74 19.44
C PRO A 19 -10.80 -5.80 18.09
N ASN A 20 -11.52 -5.69 16.98
CA ASN A 20 -10.93 -5.69 15.64
C ASN A 20 -10.04 -4.45 15.39
N LEU A 21 -10.48 -3.27 15.80
CA LEU A 21 -9.71 -2.04 15.61
C LEU A 21 -8.48 -2.01 16.54
N ASN A 22 -8.60 -2.58 17.75
CA ASN A 22 -7.46 -2.78 18.66
C ASN A 22 -6.39 -3.71 18.06
N THR A 23 -6.79 -4.87 17.51
CA THR A 23 -5.82 -5.79 16.89
C THR A 23 -5.14 -5.19 15.66
N LEU A 24 -5.85 -4.36 14.87
CA LEU A 24 -5.24 -3.56 13.80
C LEU A 24 -4.20 -2.57 14.36
N SER A 25 -4.54 -1.83 15.42
CA SER A 25 -3.60 -0.90 16.07
C SER A 25 -2.32 -1.60 16.52
N LYS A 26 -2.45 -2.74 17.22
CA LYS A 26 -1.30 -3.55 17.66
C LYS A 26 -0.45 -4.03 16.49
N ALA A 27 -1.07 -4.45 15.39
CA ALA A 27 -0.34 -4.84 14.18
C ALA A 27 0.44 -3.67 13.56
N ILE A 28 -0.12 -2.45 13.57
CA ILE A 28 0.58 -1.24 13.11
C ILE A 28 1.76 -0.93 14.01
N GLN A 29 1.60 -1.00 15.34
CA GLN A 29 2.68 -0.77 16.30
C GLN A 29 3.82 -1.77 16.14
N ALA A 30 3.50 -3.07 16.01
CA ALA A 30 4.49 -4.10 15.71
C ALA A 30 5.19 -3.84 14.36
N GLY A 31 4.43 -3.42 13.35
CA GLY A 31 4.97 -3.07 12.05
C GLY A 31 5.91 -1.87 12.10
N GLN A 32 5.63 -0.86 12.91
CA GLN A 32 6.50 0.29 13.14
C GLN A 32 7.84 -0.14 13.76
N LEU A 33 7.82 -1.03 14.77
CA LEU A 33 9.04 -1.59 15.33
C LEU A 33 9.86 -2.35 14.28
N ILE A 34 9.19 -3.16 13.44
CA ILE A 34 9.85 -3.89 12.34
C ILE A 34 10.44 -2.94 11.31
N LEU A 35 9.77 -1.81 11.02
CA LEU A 35 10.29 -0.78 10.12
C LEU A 35 11.59 -0.18 10.68
N GLU A 36 11.62 0.16 11.96
CA GLU A 36 12.80 0.71 12.64
C GLU A 36 13.97 -0.29 12.66
N LEU A 37 13.69 -1.56 12.96
CA LEU A 37 14.68 -2.63 12.90
C LEU A 37 15.20 -2.87 11.48
N SER A 38 14.33 -2.78 10.47
CA SER A 38 14.72 -2.93 9.07
C SER A 38 15.57 -1.74 8.59
N ALA A 39 15.21 -0.52 8.99
CA ALA A 39 15.91 0.70 8.62
C ALA A 39 17.27 0.88 9.33
N SER A 40 17.46 0.23 10.49
CA SER A 40 18.72 0.27 11.25
C SER A 40 19.77 -0.74 10.79
N LYS A 41 19.45 -1.61 9.81
CA LYS A 41 20.40 -2.60 9.31
C LYS A 41 21.63 -1.94 8.68
N GLU A 42 22.79 -2.52 8.94
CA GLU A 42 24.02 -2.15 8.25
C GLU A 42 24.01 -2.68 6.81
N ASN A 43 24.70 -1.99 5.89
CA ASN A 43 24.88 -2.42 4.49
C ASN A 43 23.58 -2.54 3.65
N ILE A 44 22.59 -1.69 3.90
CA ILE A 44 21.35 -1.58 3.11
C ILE A 44 21.68 -1.23 1.65
N LYS A 45 21.25 -2.08 0.70
CA LYS A 45 21.40 -1.82 -0.73
C LYS A 45 20.32 -0.86 -1.22
N HIS A 46 20.52 -0.29 -2.41
CA HIS A 46 19.54 0.65 -2.99
C HIS A 46 18.12 0.07 -3.08
N HIS A 47 17.95 -1.18 -3.52
CA HIS A 47 16.64 -1.81 -3.60
C HIS A 47 16.02 -2.10 -2.24
N ASP A 48 16.84 -2.33 -1.21
CA ASP A 48 16.36 -2.52 0.16
C ASP A 48 15.72 -1.21 0.67
N VAL A 49 16.31 -0.04 0.38
CA VAL A 49 15.70 1.27 0.71
C VAL A 49 14.33 1.44 0.06
N ILE A 50 14.17 1.00 -1.19
CA ILE A 50 12.89 1.07 -1.91
C ILE A 50 11.86 0.16 -1.23
N ILE A 51 12.25 -1.06 -0.87
CA ILE A 51 11.39 -2.03 -0.18
C ILE A 51 10.96 -1.49 1.19
N ILE A 52 11.91 -0.98 1.98
CA ILE A 52 11.63 -0.36 3.29
C ILE A 52 10.69 0.84 3.13
N SER A 53 10.87 1.65 2.08
CA SER A 53 9.99 2.79 1.78
C SER A 53 8.57 2.35 1.41
N LEU A 54 8.43 1.27 0.64
CA LEU A 54 7.13 0.67 0.34
C LEU A 54 6.45 0.11 1.59
N TYR A 55 7.22 -0.53 2.48
CA TYR A 55 6.70 -1.02 3.75
C TYR A 55 6.23 0.12 4.66
N ARG A 56 7.01 1.20 4.78
CA ARG A 56 6.56 2.43 5.45
C ARG A 56 5.25 2.94 4.86
N LYS A 57 5.08 2.86 3.52
CA LYS A 57 3.85 3.26 2.86
C LYS A 57 2.65 2.37 3.23
N VAL A 58 2.86 1.06 3.38
CA VAL A 58 1.84 0.13 3.91
C VAL A 58 1.41 0.56 5.31
N LEU A 59 2.36 0.90 6.20
CA LEU A 59 2.04 1.34 7.56
C LEU A 59 1.29 2.68 7.56
N GLU A 60 1.70 3.67 6.76
CA GLU A 60 0.98 4.95 6.62
C GLU A 60 -0.47 4.75 6.16
N GLN A 61 -0.70 3.82 5.23
CA GLN A 61 -2.05 3.54 4.72
C GLN A 61 -2.88 2.77 5.74
N ALA A 62 -2.27 1.87 6.52
CA ALA A 62 -2.93 1.15 7.60
C ALA A 62 -3.28 2.06 8.78
N ASP A 63 -2.40 2.99 9.14
CA ASP A 63 -2.65 4.03 10.14
C ASP A 63 -3.78 4.97 9.69
N GLY A 64 -3.74 5.42 8.43
CA GLY A 64 -4.85 6.17 7.84
C GLY A 64 -6.17 5.40 7.88
N LEU A 65 -6.15 4.09 7.61
CA LEU A 65 -7.33 3.24 7.74
C LEU A 65 -7.82 3.17 9.19
N PHE A 66 -6.92 2.98 10.16
CA PHE A 66 -7.24 2.96 11.58
C PHE A 66 -7.96 4.24 12.01
N ILE A 67 -7.39 5.41 11.70
CA ILE A 67 -7.98 6.72 12.04
C ILE A 67 -9.37 6.88 11.41
N LEU A 68 -9.53 6.47 10.15
CA LEU A 68 -10.81 6.58 9.46
C LEU A 68 -11.87 5.66 10.06
N LEU A 69 -11.50 4.45 10.50
CA LEU A 69 -12.42 3.53 11.15
C LEU A 69 -12.77 4.00 12.57
N ASP A 70 -11.81 4.51 13.33
CA ASP A 70 -12.04 5.11 14.65
C ASP A 70 -13.08 6.25 14.60
N HIS A 71 -13.07 7.02 13.52
CA HIS A 71 -14.05 8.08 13.27
C HIS A 71 -15.22 7.68 12.35
N ASP A 72 -15.56 6.40 12.24
CA ASP A 72 -16.71 5.89 11.46
C ASP A 72 -16.80 6.46 10.02
N SER A 73 -15.64 6.62 9.37
CA SER A 73 -15.44 7.27 8.07
C SER A 73 -15.45 6.28 6.89
N ASN A 74 -16.52 5.49 6.77
CA ASN A 74 -16.53 4.26 5.97
C ASN A 74 -16.10 4.40 4.50
N SER A 75 -16.62 5.41 3.79
CA SER A 75 -16.31 5.64 2.37
C SER A 75 -14.81 5.91 2.16
N ALA A 76 -14.25 6.78 3.02
CA ALA A 76 -12.82 7.08 3.01
C ALA A 76 -11.99 5.86 3.44
N ALA A 77 -12.45 5.10 4.43
CA ALA A 77 -11.79 3.85 4.86
C ALA A 77 -11.75 2.83 3.72
N THR A 78 -12.83 2.69 2.95
CA THR A 78 -12.95 1.80 1.79
C THR A 78 -11.99 2.21 0.66
N SER A 79 -11.82 3.51 0.41
CA SER A 79 -10.80 3.99 -0.53
C SER A 79 -9.37 3.74 -0.02
N THR A 80 -9.17 3.85 1.29
CA THR A 80 -7.86 3.65 1.92
C THR A 80 -7.44 2.18 1.89
N ILE A 81 -8.33 1.24 2.23
CA ILE A 81 -8.03 -0.20 2.17
C ILE A 81 -7.68 -0.65 0.76
N ARG A 82 -8.29 -0.07 -0.28
CA ARG A 82 -7.92 -0.36 -1.67
C ARG A 82 -6.46 -0.02 -1.94
N THR A 83 -6.04 1.16 -1.51
CA THR A 83 -4.67 1.64 -1.73
C THR A 83 -3.67 0.82 -0.91
N LEU A 84 -4.04 0.46 0.32
CA LEU A 84 -3.27 -0.46 1.17
C LEU A 84 -3.10 -1.84 0.49
N TYR A 85 -4.19 -2.37 -0.06
CA TYR A 85 -4.18 -3.62 -0.80
C TYR A 85 -3.27 -3.56 -2.03
N GLU A 86 -3.38 -2.51 -2.86
CA GLU A 86 -2.49 -2.33 -4.03
C GLU A 86 -1.01 -2.34 -3.65
N THR A 87 -0.65 -1.61 -2.59
CA THR A 87 0.72 -1.52 -2.11
C THR A 87 1.21 -2.88 -1.61
N SER A 88 0.36 -3.63 -0.88
CA SER A 88 0.69 -4.96 -0.38
C SER A 88 0.93 -6.00 -1.50
N ILE A 89 0.15 -5.94 -2.58
CA ILE A 89 0.35 -6.80 -3.76
C ILE A 89 1.64 -6.43 -4.46
N GLY A 90 1.96 -5.13 -4.54
CA GLY A 90 3.24 -4.66 -5.03
C GLY A 90 4.42 -5.23 -4.25
N MET A 91 4.33 -5.23 -2.91
CA MET A 91 5.35 -5.83 -2.05
C MET A 91 5.47 -7.35 -2.27
N GLN A 92 4.36 -8.09 -2.25
CA GLN A 92 4.37 -9.54 -2.51
C GLN A 92 4.99 -9.87 -3.86
N PHE A 93 4.71 -9.08 -4.90
CA PHE A 93 5.34 -9.24 -6.20
C PHE A 93 6.84 -9.01 -6.16
N ILE A 94 7.34 -8.02 -5.43
CA ILE A 94 8.79 -7.81 -5.30
C ILE A 94 9.46 -9.01 -4.63
N PHE A 95 8.84 -9.58 -3.60
CA PHE A 95 9.38 -10.70 -2.82
C PHE A 95 9.13 -12.10 -3.43
N GLU A 96 8.26 -12.24 -4.42
CA GLU A 96 7.90 -13.55 -5.01
C GLU A 96 9.11 -14.29 -5.63
N ASN A 97 10.16 -13.56 -6.05
CA ASN A 97 11.35 -14.15 -6.66
C ASN A 97 12.62 -13.38 -6.27
N ASP A 98 13.49 -14.01 -5.50
CA ASP A 98 14.73 -13.42 -4.98
C ASP A 98 15.70 -12.98 -6.08
N ASP A 99 15.82 -13.73 -7.17
CA ASP A 99 16.69 -13.38 -8.30
C ASP A 99 16.23 -12.10 -9.02
N LEU A 100 14.93 -11.80 -8.95
CA LEU A 100 14.32 -10.62 -9.56
C LEU A 100 14.05 -9.50 -8.56
N LEU A 101 14.27 -9.70 -7.26
CA LEU A 101 13.89 -8.79 -6.18
C LEU A 101 14.42 -7.37 -6.42
N ALA A 102 15.71 -7.24 -6.71
CA ALA A 102 16.34 -5.94 -6.97
C ALA A 102 15.74 -5.25 -8.20
N ASN A 103 15.52 -6.00 -9.29
CA ASN A 103 14.95 -5.47 -10.53
C ASN A 103 13.49 -5.06 -10.37
N ARG A 104 12.69 -5.83 -9.62
CA ARG A 104 11.28 -5.52 -9.34
C ARG A 104 11.14 -4.28 -8.45
N ALA A 105 11.95 -4.17 -7.39
CA ALA A 105 11.99 -2.97 -6.55
C ALA A 105 12.43 -1.73 -7.35
N ASN A 106 13.53 -1.84 -8.11
CA ASN A 106 13.99 -0.74 -8.96
C ASN A 106 12.98 -0.38 -10.05
N SER A 107 12.19 -1.34 -10.57
CA SER A 107 11.15 -1.06 -11.57
C SER A 107 10.04 -0.17 -11.01
N TYR A 108 9.63 -0.40 -9.76
CA TYR A 108 8.71 0.49 -9.07
C TYR A 108 9.28 1.92 -9.01
N TYR A 109 10.53 2.06 -8.58
CA TYR A 109 11.16 3.36 -8.40
C TYR A 109 11.43 4.10 -9.72
N VAL A 110 11.88 3.40 -10.76
CA VAL A 110 12.08 3.94 -12.11
C VAL A 110 10.76 4.45 -12.69
N SER A 111 9.67 3.69 -12.57
CA SER A 111 8.36 4.15 -13.04
C SER A 111 7.88 5.38 -12.27
N TYR A 112 8.07 5.42 -10.95
CA TYR A 112 7.81 6.62 -10.14
C TYR A 112 8.59 7.84 -10.66
N MET A 113 9.89 7.70 -10.93
CA MET A 113 10.70 8.81 -11.46
C MET A 113 10.17 9.33 -12.81
N HIS A 114 9.81 8.43 -13.73
CA HIS A 114 9.24 8.82 -15.04
C HIS A 114 7.89 9.54 -14.90
N GLU A 115 7.04 9.11 -13.98
CA GLU A 115 5.79 9.81 -13.67
C GLU A 115 6.06 11.20 -13.11
N GLN A 116 7.01 11.34 -12.18
CA GLN A 116 7.40 12.64 -11.62
C GLN A 116 8.00 13.58 -12.67
N ILE A 117 8.84 13.07 -13.58
CA ILE A 117 9.39 13.83 -14.71
C ILE A 117 8.25 14.29 -15.63
N THR A 118 7.33 13.39 -15.97
CA THR A 118 6.19 13.70 -16.85
C THR A 118 5.29 14.77 -16.23
N TRP A 119 4.97 14.63 -14.95
CA TRP A 119 4.18 15.61 -14.21
C TRP A 119 4.88 16.98 -14.16
N ALA A 120 6.17 17.02 -13.81
CA ALA A 120 6.93 18.27 -13.73
C ALA A 120 7.03 18.96 -15.10
N LYS A 121 7.27 18.21 -16.18
CA LYS A 121 7.30 18.75 -17.55
C LYS A 121 5.94 19.32 -17.98
N LYS A 122 4.83 18.66 -17.61
CA LYS A 122 3.47 19.18 -17.86
C LYS A 122 3.20 20.45 -17.07
N ALA A 123 3.52 20.46 -15.78
CA ALA A 123 3.35 21.62 -14.91
C ALA A 123 4.12 22.86 -15.40
N MET A 124 5.38 22.68 -15.82
CA MET A 124 6.16 23.75 -16.43
C MET A 124 5.55 24.26 -17.73
N LYS A 125 4.98 23.38 -18.56
CA LYS A 125 4.38 23.73 -19.85
C LYS A 125 3.05 24.46 -19.70
N SER A 126 2.19 24.03 -18.76
CA SER A 126 0.88 24.65 -18.57
C SER A 126 0.93 25.94 -17.75
N GLY A 127 1.90 26.07 -16.83
CA GLY A 127 1.99 27.21 -15.91
C GLY A 127 0.95 27.21 -14.79
N GLU A 128 0.05 26.21 -14.76
CA GLU A 128 -1.07 26.12 -13.80
C GLU A 128 -0.62 25.99 -12.34
N LEU A 129 0.61 25.52 -12.11
CA LEU A 129 1.17 25.32 -10.76
C LEU A 129 2.19 26.38 -10.36
N SER A 130 2.24 27.51 -11.07
CA SER A 130 3.21 28.60 -10.82
C SER A 130 3.06 29.27 -9.44
N SER A 131 1.90 29.14 -8.79
CA SER A 131 1.68 29.61 -7.41
C SER A 131 2.24 28.68 -6.34
N ILE A 132 2.58 27.44 -6.70
CA ILE A 132 3.04 26.40 -5.77
C ILE A 132 4.51 26.06 -6.03
N TYR A 133 4.95 26.08 -7.30
CA TYR A 133 6.29 25.72 -7.71
C TYR A 133 6.85 26.74 -8.70
N THR A 134 8.12 27.07 -8.52
CA THR A 134 8.91 27.80 -9.52
C THR A 134 9.33 26.86 -10.66
N VAL A 135 9.55 27.43 -11.85
CA VAL A 135 10.06 26.67 -13.00
C VAL A 135 11.43 26.04 -12.69
N ASP A 136 12.28 26.72 -11.93
CA ASP A 136 13.62 26.23 -11.60
C ASP A 136 13.60 25.08 -10.59
N GLU A 137 12.67 25.07 -9.63
CA GLU A 137 12.44 23.90 -8.77
C GLU A 137 12.01 22.66 -9.58
N LEU A 138 11.09 22.85 -10.53
CA LEU A 138 10.62 21.77 -11.40
C LEU A 138 11.74 21.25 -12.31
N LYS A 139 12.56 22.15 -12.88
CA LYS A 139 13.77 21.75 -13.65
C LYS A 139 14.76 20.99 -12.77
N GLY A 140 15.04 21.48 -11.56
CA GLY A 140 15.93 20.82 -10.61
C GLY A 140 15.46 19.40 -10.28
N LYS A 141 14.15 19.22 -10.08
CA LYS A 141 13.52 17.91 -9.87
C LYS A 141 13.70 16.98 -11.07
N VAL A 142 13.46 17.47 -12.29
CA VAL A 142 13.67 16.70 -13.54
C VAL A 142 15.13 16.28 -13.68
N THR A 143 16.07 17.22 -13.57
CA THR A 143 17.51 16.95 -13.71
C THR A 143 18.00 15.92 -12.69
N LYS A 144 17.52 16.01 -11.44
CA LYS A 144 17.87 15.05 -10.37
C LYS A 144 17.43 13.63 -10.74
N PHE A 145 16.19 13.47 -11.22
CA PHE A 145 15.68 12.15 -11.60
C PHE A 145 16.37 11.60 -12.85
N GLU A 146 16.53 12.41 -13.91
CA GLU A 146 17.23 12.00 -15.13
C GLU A 146 18.69 11.58 -14.83
N SER A 147 19.38 12.33 -13.96
CA SER A 147 20.73 11.99 -13.51
C SER A 147 20.80 10.69 -12.71
N SER A 148 19.75 10.37 -11.96
CA SER A 148 19.67 9.13 -11.16
C SER A 148 19.37 7.92 -12.07
N LEU A 149 18.47 8.08 -13.03
CA LEU A 149 18.12 7.06 -14.03
C LEU A 149 19.30 6.70 -14.96
N ALA A 150 20.28 7.60 -15.11
CA ALA A 150 21.49 7.35 -15.91
C ALA A 150 22.58 6.54 -15.17
N LYS A 151 22.39 6.21 -13.89
CA LYS A 151 23.40 5.56 -13.03
C LYS A 151 22.95 4.18 -12.58
N GLU A 152 23.89 3.27 -12.37
CA GLU A 152 23.59 1.99 -11.72
C GLU A 152 23.20 2.21 -10.24
N PRO A 153 22.28 1.39 -9.68
CA PRO A 153 21.66 0.21 -10.30
C PRO A 153 20.40 0.50 -11.14
N LEU A 154 20.02 1.77 -11.34
CA LEU A 154 18.76 2.14 -11.99
C LEU A 154 18.82 2.11 -13.51
N LYS A 155 20.00 2.37 -14.08
CA LYS A 155 20.21 2.45 -15.53
C LYS A 155 19.73 1.20 -16.26
N SER A 156 20.17 0.02 -15.83
CA SER A 156 19.76 -1.26 -16.42
C SER A 156 18.23 -1.45 -16.46
N VAL A 157 17.53 -1.10 -15.39
CA VAL A 157 16.07 -1.17 -15.31
C VAL A 157 15.40 -0.07 -16.13
N ASN A 158 15.98 1.12 -16.17
CA ASN A 158 15.52 2.23 -17.00
C ASN A 158 15.60 1.90 -18.50
N ASP A 159 16.64 1.21 -18.95
CA ASP A 159 16.77 0.76 -20.34
C ASP A 159 15.65 -0.21 -20.72
N VAL A 160 15.26 -1.12 -19.82
CA VAL A 160 14.09 -2.00 -20.00
C VAL A 160 12.80 -1.20 -20.05
N TRP A 161 12.63 -0.23 -19.15
CA TRP A 161 11.46 0.66 -19.13
C TRP A 161 11.31 1.43 -20.44
N LEU A 162 12.40 2.03 -20.94
CA LEU A 162 12.42 2.80 -22.19
C LEU A 162 12.09 1.92 -23.40
N LYS A 163 12.62 0.69 -23.43
CA LYS A 163 12.31 -0.28 -24.49
C LYS A 163 10.82 -0.65 -24.50
N GLU A 164 10.22 -0.92 -23.34
CA GLU A 164 8.78 -1.23 -23.26
C GLU A 164 7.93 0.00 -23.60
N LYS A 165 8.35 1.20 -23.19
CA LYS A 165 7.68 2.45 -23.56
C LYS A 165 7.65 2.64 -25.08
N ALA A 166 8.78 2.48 -25.76
CA ALA A 166 8.87 2.60 -27.21
C ALA A 166 8.01 1.53 -27.92
N LYS A 167 7.92 0.31 -27.37
CA LYS A 167 7.04 -0.74 -27.89
C LYS A 167 5.56 -0.38 -27.75
N LEU A 168 5.14 0.18 -26.62
CA LEU A 168 3.77 0.65 -26.41
C LEU A 168 3.44 1.81 -27.38
N GLU A 169 4.36 2.74 -27.59
CA GLU A 169 4.17 3.86 -28.52
C GLU A 169 3.98 3.38 -29.98
N ARG A 170 4.72 2.35 -30.42
CA ARG A 170 4.50 1.71 -31.73
C ARG A 170 3.12 1.06 -31.86
N GLN A 171 2.49 0.72 -30.74
CA GLN A 171 1.12 0.20 -30.67
C GLN A 171 0.08 1.30 -30.46
N ASN A 172 0.45 2.58 -30.65
CA ASN A 172 -0.40 3.74 -30.42
C ASN A 172 -0.91 3.85 -28.96
N ARG A 173 -0.12 3.36 -28.00
CA ARG A 173 -0.41 3.40 -26.56
C ARG A 173 0.52 4.39 -25.88
N HIS A 174 -0.02 5.55 -25.51
CA HIS A 174 0.78 6.64 -24.92
C HIS A 174 0.90 6.60 -23.40
N TYR A 175 0.29 5.62 -22.71
CA TYR A 175 0.43 5.45 -21.26
C TYR A 175 1.82 4.90 -20.89
N PRO A 176 2.32 5.14 -19.65
CA PRO A 176 3.58 4.56 -19.19
C PRO A 176 3.49 3.03 -19.02
N PRO A 177 4.58 2.27 -19.24
CA PRO A 177 4.64 0.86 -18.87
C PRO A 177 4.28 0.64 -17.40
N LYS A 178 3.53 -0.43 -17.13
CA LYS A 178 3.22 -0.83 -15.76
C LYS A 178 4.49 -1.40 -15.13
N TRP A 179 4.90 -0.88 -13.97
CA TRP A 179 6.18 -1.27 -13.36
C TRP A 179 6.29 -2.78 -13.10
N TYR A 180 5.19 -3.42 -12.70
CA TYR A 180 5.11 -4.86 -12.44
C TYR A 180 5.15 -5.72 -13.70
N SER A 181 4.98 -5.14 -14.90
CA SER A 181 5.08 -5.88 -16.16
C SER A 181 6.50 -5.92 -16.74
N LEU A 182 7.45 -5.16 -16.19
CA LEU A 182 8.83 -5.12 -16.72
C LEU A 182 9.59 -6.42 -16.40
N TYR A 183 9.36 -6.97 -15.20
CA TYR A 183 9.93 -8.23 -14.72
C TYR A 183 8.85 -9.18 -14.21
N GLY A 184 7.69 -9.12 -14.86
CA GLY A 184 6.53 -9.95 -14.56
C GLY A 184 5.65 -10.11 -15.79
N SER A 185 4.84 -11.17 -15.81
CA SER A 185 3.92 -11.44 -16.93
C SER A 185 2.53 -10.83 -16.75
N ALA A 186 2.31 -10.03 -15.69
CA ALA A 186 1.03 -9.40 -15.42
C ALA A 186 0.85 -8.14 -16.26
N SER A 187 -0.24 -8.09 -17.03
CA SER A 187 -0.64 -6.96 -17.87
C SER A 187 -1.62 -6.02 -17.17
N SER A 188 -2.20 -6.44 -16.04
CA SER A 188 -3.11 -5.66 -15.21
C SER A 188 -2.88 -5.93 -13.73
N PHE A 189 -3.33 -5.01 -12.87
CA PHE A 189 -3.25 -5.19 -11.43
C PHE A 189 -4.10 -6.39 -10.99
N THR A 190 -5.27 -6.59 -11.59
CA THR A 190 -6.13 -7.76 -11.36
C THR A 190 -5.40 -9.07 -11.65
N GLN A 191 -4.67 -9.14 -12.77
CA GLN A 191 -3.87 -10.31 -13.14
C GLN A 191 -2.64 -10.50 -12.23
N LEU A 192 -2.09 -9.40 -11.70
CA LEU A 192 -1.02 -9.46 -10.71
C LEU A 192 -1.56 -10.03 -9.39
N ALA A 193 -2.66 -9.47 -8.89
CA ALA A 193 -3.28 -9.86 -7.64
C ALA A 193 -3.67 -11.34 -7.65
N SER A 194 -4.27 -11.85 -8.74
CA SER A 194 -4.71 -13.25 -8.85
C SER A 194 -3.62 -14.31 -8.69
N ARG A 195 -2.34 -13.94 -8.62
CA ARG A 195 -1.22 -14.84 -8.36
C ARG A 195 -1.07 -15.20 -6.88
N PHE A 196 -1.50 -14.31 -6.00
CA PHE A 196 -1.30 -14.46 -4.57
C PHE A 196 -2.56 -15.07 -3.95
N LYS A 197 -2.40 -16.13 -3.15
CA LYS A 197 -3.53 -16.75 -2.43
C LYS A 197 -4.14 -15.74 -1.44
N GLY A 198 -5.45 -15.82 -1.22
CA GLY A 198 -6.16 -14.89 -0.32
C GLY A 198 -6.42 -13.51 -0.92
N THR A 199 -6.10 -13.30 -2.20
CA THR A 199 -6.48 -12.11 -2.95
C THR A 199 -7.84 -12.31 -3.60
N HIS A 200 -8.70 -11.31 -3.50
CA HIS A 200 -9.98 -11.31 -4.20
C HIS A 200 -9.99 -10.17 -5.22
N PRO A 201 -9.73 -10.46 -6.50
CA PRO A 201 -9.95 -9.55 -7.61
C PRO A 201 -11.31 -8.82 -7.54
N MET A 202 -12.34 -9.51 -7.03
CA MET A 202 -13.67 -8.95 -6.81
C MET A 202 -13.74 -7.91 -5.68
N LEU A 203 -13.01 -8.10 -4.58
CA LEU A 203 -12.88 -7.09 -3.52
C LEU A 203 -12.22 -5.83 -4.08
N TYR A 204 -11.15 -6.00 -4.85
CA TYR A 204 -10.49 -4.89 -5.53
C TYR A 204 -11.44 -4.12 -6.47
N SER A 205 -12.21 -4.84 -7.30
CA SER A 205 -13.19 -4.18 -8.18
C SER A 205 -14.29 -3.46 -7.40
N GLY A 206 -14.78 -4.04 -6.29
CA GLY A 206 -15.77 -3.41 -5.44
C GLY A 206 -15.28 -2.09 -4.84
N TYR A 207 -14.08 -2.10 -4.25
CA TYR A 207 -13.50 -0.88 -3.67
C TYR A 207 -13.10 0.17 -4.72
N SER A 208 -12.83 -0.25 -5.95
CA SER A 208 -12.53 0.71 -7.03
C SER A 208 -13.75 1.55 -7.44
N LEU A 209 -14.97 1.07 -7.21
CA LEU A 209 -16.20 1.83 -7.46
C LEU A 209 -16.32 3.02 -6.49
N GLU A 210 -15.87 2.84 -5.24
CA GLU A 210 -15.87 3.88 -4.22
C GLU A 210 -14.99 5.08 -4.62
N SER A 211 -13.79 4.81 -5.15
CA SER A 211 -12.82 5.84 -5.54
C SER A 211 -13.32 6.76 -6.66
N HIS A 212 -14.41 6.42 -7.34
CA HIS A 212 -14.99 7.17 -8.44
C HIS A 212 -16.38 7.76 -8.13
N GLY A 213 -16.85 7.66 -6.87
CA GLY A 213 -18.15 8.19 -6.45
C GLY A 213 -19.35 7.44 -7.03
N TYR A 214 -19.15 6.31 -7.72
CA TYR A 214 -20.23 5.46 -8.22
C TYR A 214 -21.05 4.84 -7.08
N SER A 215 -20.52 4.85 -5.86
CA SER A 215 -21.15 4.40 -4.63
C SER A 215 -21.98 5.46 -3.91
N ALA A 216 -22.22 6.64 -4.50
CA ALA A 216 -22.95 7.73 -3.83
C ALA A 216 -24.35 7.32 -3.31
N LEU A 217 -24.97 6.31 -3.92
CA LEU A 217 -26.27 5.76 -3.51
C LEU A 217 -26.18 4.61 -2.49
N GLN A 218 -24.98 4.12 -2.13
CA GLN A 218 -24.81 3.02 -1.17
C GLN A 218 -25.26 3.39 0.25
N ASN A 219 -25.37 4.69 0.54
CA ASN A 219 -25.82 5.21 1.83
C ASN A 219 -27.33 5.55 1.84
N LEU A 220 -28.08 5.16 0.81
CA LEU A 220 -29.54 5.26 0.80
C LEU A 220 -30.12 4.13 1.63
N VAL A 221 -30.77 4.48 2.74
CA VAL A 221 -31.45 3.53 3.63
C VAL A 221 -32.95 3.62 3.37
N ILE A 222 -33.59 2.45 3.29
CA ILE A 222 -35.04 2.33 3.19
C ILE A 222 -35.54 1.82 4.54
N ASP A 223 -36.36 2.63 5.20
CA ASP A 223 -37.08 2.21 6.39
C ASP A 223 -38.13 1.16 5.99
N GLU A 224 -38.02 -0.07 6.52
CA GLU A 224 -38.84 -1.19 6.08
C GLU A 224 -40.33 -1.03 6.44
N GLU A 225 -40.63 -0.34 7.54
CA GLU A 225 -42.00 -0.16 8.05
C GLU A 225 -42.70 1.00 7.35
N THR A 226 -42.02 2.13 7.21
CA THR A 226 -42.59 3.38 6.66
C THR A 226 -42.35 3.56 5.17
N LYS A 227 -41.50 2.71 4.56
CA LYS A 227 -41.03 2.80 3.16
C LYS A 227 -40.37 4.13 2.80
N LYS A 228 -40.00 4.94 3.80
CA LYS A 228 -39.31 6.22 3.58
C LYS A 228 -37.84 5.97 3.28
N GLN A 229 -37.32 6.80 2.38
CA GLN A 229 -35.91 6.83 2.04
C GLN A 229 -35.22 7.94 2.82
N PHE A 230 -34.07 7.63 3.39
CA PHE A 230 -33.21 8.62 4.01
C PHE A 230 -31.74 8.32 3.70
N LEU A 231 -30.92 9.36 3.80
CA LEU A 231 -29.47 9.22 3.68
C LEU A 231 -28.90 8.87 5.05
N ALA A 232 -28.04 7.86 5.10
CA ALA A 232 -27.29 7.58 6.31
C ALA A 232 -26.46 8.82 6.72
N PRO A 233 -26.25 9.04 8.03
CA PRO A 233 -25.34 10.09 8.51
C PRO A 233 -23.95 9.94 7.87
N LEU A 234 -23.19 11.04 7.81
CA LEU A 234 -21.81 10.98 7.33
C LEU A 234 -20.92 10.07 8.19
N ARG A 235 -21.24 9.98 9.48
CA ARG A 235 -20.54 9.19 10.50
C ARG A 235 -21.51 8.15 11.04
N TYR A 236 -21.27 6.90 10.70
CA TYR A 236 -22.02 5.77 11.21
C TYR A 236 -21.19 4.52 11.07
N ARG A 237 -21.37 3.53 11.94
CA ARG A 237 -20.69 2.25 11.76
C ARG A 237 -21.45 1.38 10.77
N HIS A 238 -20.84 1.08 9.63
CA HIS A 238 -21.42 0.16 8.66
C HIS A 238 -21.02 -1.29 8.93
N SER A 239 -21.77 -2.23 8.36
CA SER A 239 -21.55 -3.68 8.50
C SER A 239 -20.19 -4.18 8.01
N GLY A 240 -19.47 -3.39 7.21
CA GLY A 240 -18.13 -3.74 6.73
C GLY A 240 -16.99 -3.35 7.67
N TYR A 241 -17.27 -2.67 8.79
CA TYR A 241 -16.27 -2.16 9.71
C TYR A 241 -15.27 -3.23 10.19
N ASP A 242 -15.77 -4.36 10.70
CA ASP A 242 -14.93 -5.44 11.21
C ASP A 242 -14.10 -6.09 10.10
N THR A 243 -14.70 -6.26 8.91
CA THR A 243 -14.01 -6.77 7.72
C THR A 243 -12.85 -5.86 7.33
N LEU A 244 -13.02 -4.54 7.37
CA LEU A 244 -11.97 -3.58 7.04
C LEU A 244 -10.83 -3.62 8.06
N CYS A 245 -11.15 -3.71 9.36
CA CYS A 245 -10.16 -3.88 10.41
C CYS A 245 -9.35 -5.17 10.21
N TYR A 246 -10.04 -6.29 10.00
CA TYR A 246 -9.44 -7.61 9.77
C TYR A 246 -8.52 -7.62 8.53
N LEU A 247 -8.99 -7.05 7.42
CA LEU A 247 -8.19 -6.93 6.19
C LEU A 247 -6.95 -6.06 6.40
N GLY A 248 -7.09 -4.91 7.06
CA GLY A 248 -5.97 -4.05 7.41
C GLY A 248 -4.92 -4.80 8.23
N ARG A 249 -5.35 -5.48 9.29
CA ARG A 249 -4.47 -6.26 10.17
C ARG A 249 -3.74 -7.36 9.42
N THR A 250 -4.47 -8.09 8.58
CA THR A 250 -3.93 -9.19 7.77
C THR A 250 -2.89 -8.69 6.78
N ILE A 251 -3.16 -7.58 6.09
CA ILE A 251 -2.22 -6.98 5.14
C ILE A 251 -0.95 -6.51 5.86
N VAL A 252 -1.10 -5.80 6.98
CA VAL A 252 0.05 -5.34 7.78
C VAL A 252 0.89 -6.53 8.24
N SER A 253 0.25 -7.57 8.79
CA SER A 253 0.94 -8.76 9.29
C SER A 253 1.68 -9.51 8.18
N LEU A 254 1.06 -9.67 7.00
CA LEU A 254 1.68 -10.27 5.83
C LEU A 254 2.92 -9.50 5.37
N CYS A 255 2.79 -8.19 5.20
CA CYS A 255 3.92 -7.34 4.78
C CYS A 255 5.03 -7.35 5.84
N SER A 256 4.67 -7.33 7.12
CA SER A 256 5.60 -7.42 8.24
C SER A 256 6.37 -8.74 8.23
N SER A 257 5.70 -9.86 7.92
CA SER A 257 6.36 -11.16 7.76
C SER A 257 7.41 -11.14 6.64
N LEU A 258 7.11 -10.50 5.49
CA LEU A 258 8.08 -10.34 4.40
C LEU A 258 9.31 -9.55 4.86
N MET A 259 9.10 -8.48 5.62
CA MET A 259 10.18 -7.66 6.16
C MET A 259 11.02 -8.41 7.21
N VAL A 260 10.37 -9.10 8.15
CA VAL A 260 11.03 -9.90 9.18
C VAL A 260 11.91 -10.96 8.55
N ASN A 261 11.38 -11.74 7.60
CA ASN A 261 12.15 -12.79 6.94
C ASN A 261 13.38 -12.27 6.20
N ARG A 262 13.31 -11.05 5.67
CA ARG A 262 14.38 -10.45 4.86
C ARG A 262 15.42 -9.70 5.68
N PHE A 263 14.97 -8.86 6.61
CA PHE A 263 15.81 -7.86 7.27
C PHE A 263 16.12 -8.22 8.71
N CYS A 264 15.18 -8.80 9.44
CA CYS A 264 15.36 -9.14 10.85
C CYS A 264 14.90 -10.58 11.18
N PRO A 265 15.47 -11.60 10.53
CA PRO A 265 15.07 -12.99 10.75
C PRO A 265 15.28 -13.46 12.18
N GLU A 266 16.16 -12.79 12.94
CA GLU A 266 16.40 -13.05 14.35
C GLU A 266 15.17 -12.83 15.25
N ILE A 267 14.22 -11.97 14.85
CA ILE A 267 12.98 -11.71 15.61
C ILE A 267 11.79 -12.53 15.12
N ARG A 268 12.01 -13.47 14.19
CA ARG A 268 10.94 -14.21 13.52
C ARG A 268 10.04 -14.97 14.50
N HIS A 269 10.64 -15.65 15.48
CA HIS A 269 9.89 -16.41 16.47
C HIS A 269 8.99 -15.50 17.32
N ASP A 270 9.53 -14.39 17.81
CA ASP A 270 8.79 -13.39 18.59
C ASP A 270 7.63 -12.79 17.75
N PHE A 271 7.85 -12.55 16.46
CA PHE A 271 6.82 -12.04 15.56
C PHE A 271 5.72 -13.07 15.28
N GLU A 272 6.07 -14.35 15.09
CA GLU A 272 5.10 -15.45 14.93
C GLU A 272 4.25 -15.59 16.22
N GLN A 273 4.86 -15.50 17.40
CA GLN A 273 4.13 -15.54 18.67
C GLN A 273 3.21 -14.32 18.84
N PHE A 274 3.68 -13.12 18.49
CA PHE A 274 2.87 -11.91 18.48
C PHE A 274 1.66 -12.07 17.56
N PHE A 275 1.89 -12.57 16.34
CA PHE A 275 0.83 -12.76 15.35
C PHE A 275 -0.27 -13.67 15.88
N GLU A 276 0.08 -14.83 16.46
CA GLU A 276 -0.93 -15.74 17.05
C GLU A 276 -1.65 -15.12 18.26
N THR A 277 -0.94 -14.36 19.09
CA THR A 277 -1.53 -13.71 20.28
C THR A 277 -2.44 -12.54 19.92
N ASN A 278 -2.19 -11.86 18.79
CA ASN A 278 -2.97 -10.72 18.31
C ASN A 278 -4.17 -11.11 17.43
N ARG A 279 -4.59 -12.39 17.47
CA ARG A 279 -5.81 -12.88 16.81
C ARG A 279 -6.99 -12.79 17.76
N LEU A 280 -8.19 -12.61 17.21
CA LEU A 280 -9.41 -12.74 17.99
C LEU A 280 -9.82 -14.21 18.09
N GLU A 281 -10.35 -14.62 19.25
CA GLU A 281 -10.82 -16.00 19.46
C GLU A 281 -11.88 -16.43 18.44
N SER A 282 -12.68 -15.49 17.95
CA SER A 282 -13.70 -15.72 16.91
C SER A 282 -13.14 -16.15 15.55
N GLU A 283 -11.82 -16.08 15.35
CA GLU A 283 -11.12 -16.44 14.12
C GLU A 283 -10.46 -17.84 14.17
N ILE A 284 -10.68 -18.60 15.25
CA ILE A 284 -10.08 -19.94 15.48
C ILE A 284 -10.94 -21.08 14.91
N LEU A 285 -12.06 -20.78 14.24
CA LEU A 285 -13.01 -21.75 13.68
C LEU A 285 -12.77 -22.07 12.19
#